data_AF-A0A4E0PWW2-F1
#
_entry.id   AF-A0A4E0PWW2-F1
#
_cell.length_a   1.000
_cell.length_b   1.000
_cell.length_c   1.000
_cell.angle_alpha   90.00
_cell.angle_beta   90.00
_cell.angle_gamma   90.00
#
_symmetry.space_group_name_H-M   'P 1'
#
loop_
_entity.id
_entity.type
_entity.pdbx_description
1 polymer ?
#
loop_
_entity_poly.entity_id
_entity_poly.type
_entity_poly.pdbx_seq_one_letter_code
_entity_poly.pdbx_strand_id
1 'polypeptide(L)'
;MLKPDPKFQIHRKDIIWSLKTFTTSLLIALIFSMALYSFMLAVSEPAPVSDAITSTASAATAKVVITAEYISPVWAIFMFNTLAVFIASVGTGLFLLIHPLLVRDIELRTTNRIYSYTSIGFEKMLMPLNSFLQKVVSSRDQDFSSMERTVHERRDTIWQYCGYGKDDYRMFAYMLPYTVPIMILAVNGLLMGILLAFFIFNGAMTGFQLFGEKGIAVGSLYNVIYFFISIVPHGIIEIPAILIAASAGRRFACINSHEIIDRELFLGDTIESLKSDVSTVMASVKEYLNSRYLWKTFAVMMLMLLVAAYIETYVTLEIVNRVMHFIDAGINAYFI
;
A
#
# COMPACT_ATOMS: atom_id res chain seq x y z
N MET A 1 -5.67 -29.93 -5.60
CA MET A 1 -6.76 -29.93 -4.61
C MET A 1 -6.21 -29.54 -3.25
N LEU A 2 -6.25 -28.25 -2.90
CA LEU A 2 -5.98 -27.76 -1.54
C LEU A 2 -7.30 -27.76 -0.78
N LYS A 3 -7.35 -28.44 0.37
CA LYS A 3 -8.51 -28.42 1.27
C LYS A 3 -8.83 -26.96 1.66
N PRO A 4 -10.11 -26.57 1.77
CA PRO A 4 -10.47 -25.28 2.34
C PRO A 4 -9.96 -25.25 3.78
N ASP A 5 -9.07 -24.32 4.07
CA ASP A 5 -8.52 -24.12 5.39
C ASP A 5 -9.46 -23.17 6.14
N PRO A 6 -10.33 -23.65 7.05
CA PRO A 6 -11.48 -22.90 7.55
C PRO A 6 -11.10 -21.92 8.66
N LYS A 7 -9.83 -21.51 8.76
CA LYS A 7 -9.36 -20.56 9.77
C LYS A 7 -8.66 -19.40 9.09
N PHE A 8 -9.25 -18.22 9.25
CA PHE A 8 -8.60 -16.94 8.96
C PHE A 8 -7.36 -16.80 9.85
N GLN A 9 -6.21 -17.25 9.35
CA GLN A 9 -4.91 -17.20 10.00
C GLN A 9 -3.86 -16.79 8.96
N ILE A 10 -2.98 -15.86 9.35
CA ILE A 10 -1.89 -15.40 8.49
C ILE A 10 -0.86 -16.52 8.36
N HIS A 11 -0.46 -16.80 7.12
CA HIS A 11 0.59 -17.76 6.82
C HIS A 11 1.89 -17.06 6.47
N ARG A 12 3.01 -17.80 6.57
CA ARG A 12 4.34 -17.31 6.19
C ARG A 12 4.38 -16.74 4.77
N LYS A 13 3.64 -17.34 3.83
CA LYS A 13 3.55 -16.85 2.44
C LYS A 13 2.95 -15.45 2.34
N ASP A 14 2.00 -15.11 3.22
CA ASP A 14 1.35 -13.80 3.23
C ASP A 14 2.33 -12.74 3.72
N ILE A 15 3.10 -13.05 4.77
CA ILE A 15 4.16 -12.18 5.29
C ILE A 15 5.26 -11.95 4.26
N ILE A 16 5.74 -13.02 3.61
CA ILE A 16 6.76 -12.92 2.55
C ILE A 16 6.23 -12.07 1.38
N TRP A 17 4.97 -12.25 0.99
CA TRP A 17 4.37 -11.44 -0.05
C TRP A 17 4.32 -9.96 0.35
N SER A 18 3.91 -9.66 1.59
CA SER A 18 3.86 -8.28 2.09
C SER A 18 5.24 -7.64 2.13
N LEU A 19 6.26 -8.37 2.61
CA LEU A 19 7.64 -7.91 2.63
C LEU A 19 8.16 -7.65 1.21
N LYS A 20 7.93 -8.58 0.27
CA LYS A 20 8.36 -8.41 -1.13
C LYS A 20 7.73 -7.18 -1.76
N THR A 21 6.42 -6.98 -1.59
CA THR A 21 5.70 -5.81 -2.13
C THR A 21 6.27 -4.52 -1.56
N PHE A 22 6.42 -4.44 -0.23
CA PHE A 22 7.01 -3.28 0.43
C PHE A 22 8.43 -2.98 -0.07
N THR A 23 9.32 -3.96 -0.03
CA THR A 23 10.73 -3.80 -0.45
C THR A 23 10.83 -3.46 -1.93
N THR A 24 10.01 -4.05 -2.79
CA THR A 24 10.01 -3.74 -4.23
C THR A 24 9.60 -2.29 -4.46
N SER A 25 8.55 -1.82 -3.80
CA SER A 25 8.12 -0.42 -3.90
C SER A 25 9.18 0.55 -3.37
N LEU A 26 9.84 0.21 -2.24
CA LEU A 26 10.96 0.97 -1.70
C LEU A 26 12.10 1.10 -2.71
N LEU A 27 12.55 -0.02 -3.29
CA LEU A 27 13.65 -0.03 -4.24
C LEU A 27 13.31 0.74 -5.53
N ILE A 28 12.08 0.59 -6.03
CA ILE A 28 11.61 1.34 -7.21
C ILE A 28 11.63 2.84 -6.91
N ALA A 29 11.07 3.28 -5.79
CA ALA A 29 11.08 4.68 -5.39
C ALA A 29 12.50 5.20 -5.22
N LEU A 30 13.36 4.47 -4.52
CA LEU A 30 14.75 4.86 -4.30
C LEU A 30 15.48 5.08 -5.63
N ILE A 31 15.43 4.11 -6.55
CA ILE A 31 16.10 4.21 -7.85
C ILE A 31 15.54 5.37 -8.66
N PHE A 32 14.21 5.50 -8.72
CA PHE A 32 13.55 6.56 -9.47
C PHE A 32 13.86 7.95 -8.90
N SER A 33 13.81 8.12 -7.59
CA SER A 33 14.14 9.38 -6.90
C SER A 33 15.61 9.74 -7.10
N MET A 34 16.54 8.79 -7.00
CA MET A 34 17.95 9.05 -7.28
C MET A 34 18.18 9.47 -8.74
N ALA A 35 17.56 8.79 -9.70
CA ALA A 35 17.64 9.17 -11.11
C ALA A 35 17.05 10.57 -11.36
N LEU A 36 15.93 10.89 -10.72
CA LEU A 36 15.31 12.21 -10.79
C LEU A 36 16.22 13.29 -10.18
N TYR A 37 16.85 13.04 -9.03
CA TYR A 37 17.78 13.99 -8.41
C TYR A 37 19.00 14.23 -9.28
N SER A 38 19.60 13.18 -9.84
CA SER A 38 20.73 13.31 -10.75
C SER A 38 20.35 14.09 -12.02
N PHE A 39 19.18 13.80 -12.60
CA PHE A 39 18.68 14.52 -13.76
C PHE A 39 18.45 16.00 -13.45
N MET A 40 17.79 16.30 -12.32
CA MET A 40 17.49 17.67 -11.95
C MET A 40 18.75 18.46 -11.58
N LEU A 41 19.75 17.85 -10.95
CA LEU A 41 21.06 18.48 -10.73
C LEU A 41 21.77 18.82 -12.06
N ALA A 42 21.58 18.01 -13.10
CA ALA A 42 22.16 18.24 -14.41
C ALA A 42 21.42 19.33 -15.22
N VAL A 43 20.14 19.55 -14.94
CA VAL A 43 19.25 20.44 -15.73
C VAL A 43 18.89 21.74 -14.99
N SER A 44 19.11 21.83 -13.68
CA SER A 44 18.71 22.96 -12.84
C SER A 44 19.72 23.24 -11.73
N GLU A 45 19.69 24.44 -11.15
CA GLU A 45 20.40 24.71 -9.89
C GLU A 45 19.82 23.84 -8.75
N PRO A 46 20.63 23.39 -7.77
CA PRO A 46 20.20 22.44 -6.73
C PRO A 46 19.03 22.92 -5.84
N ALA A 47 18.82 24.23 -5.73
CA ALA A 47 17.88 24.85 -4.79
C ALA A 47 16.40 24.48 -5.02
N PRO A 48 15.80 24.65 -6.21
CA PRO A 48 14.39 24.28 -6.46
C PRO A 48 14.08 22.79 -6.27
N VAL A 49 15.08 21.92 -6.44
CA VAL A 49 14.95 20.47 -6.22
C VAL A 49 14.88 20.16 -4.74
N SER A 50 15.81 20.74 -3.97
CA SER A 50 15.80 20.66 -2.51
C SER A 50 14.47 21.17 -1.96
N ASP A 51 13.97 22.30 -2.42
CA ASP A 51 12.71 22.89 -1.93
C ASP A 51 11.48 22.02 -2.22
N ALA A 52 11.37 21.45 -3.42
CA ALA A 52 10.25 20.56 -3.77
C ALA A 52 10.22 19.29 -2.92
N ILE A 53 11.39 18.73 -2.60
CA ILE A 53 11.47 17.53 -1.75
C ILE A 53 11.33 17.88 -0.29
N THR A 54 11.96 18.95 0.18
CA THR A 54 11.81 19.42 1.55
C THR A 54 10.35 19.75 1.81
N SER A 55 9.64 20.33 0.82
CA SER A 55 8.19 20.49 0.82
C SER A 55 7.45 19.15 0.88
N THR A 56 7.84 18.13 0.10
CA THR A 56 7.16 16.82 0.07
C THR A 56 7.42 15.99 1.32
N ALA A 57 8.65 15.97 1.82
CA ALA A 57 9.08 15.34 3.06
C ALA A 57 8.51 16.08 4.27
N SER A 58 8.54 17.43 4.25
CA SER A 58 7.83 18.27 5.21
C SER A 58 6.35 17.95 5.18
N ALA A 59 5.67 17.91 4.04
CA ALA A 59 4.26 17.54 3.93
C ALA A 59 3.96 16.12 4.45
N ALA A 60 4.87 15.16 4.26
CA ALA A 60 4.77 13.81 4.82
C ALA A 60 4.90 13.80 6.36
N THR A 61 5.82 14.60 6.91
CA THR A 61 6.02 14.78 8.37
C THR A 61 5.02 15.76 9.02
N ALA A 62 4.45 16.69 8.25
CA ALA A 62 3.58 17.77 8.69
C ALA A 62 2.19 17.26 9.08
N LYS A 63 1.81 16.05 8.65
CA LYS A 63 0.64 15.35 9.21
C LYS A 63 0.72 15.22 10.73
N VAL A 64 1.93 15.02 11.26
CA VAL A 64 2.16 14.94 12.72
C VAL A 64 2.20 16.34 13.32
N VAL A 65 2.81 17.32 12.65
CA VAL A 65 2.98 18.70 13.17
C VAL A 65 1.66 19.48 13.25
N ILE A 66 0.81 19.42 12.21
CA ILE A 66 -0.48 20.15 12.19
C ILE A 66 -1.47 19.56 13.21
N THR A 67 -1.44 18.24 13.42
CA THR A 67 -2.26 17.58 14.45
C THR A 67 -1.66 17.77 15.85
N ALA A 68 -0.34 17.98 15.94
CA ALA A 68 0.38 18.23 17.19
C ALA A 68 0.03 19.57 17.86
N GLU A 69 -0.55 20.52 17.11
CA GLU A 69 -1.08 21.76 17.68
C GLU A 69 -2.28 21.51 18.61
N TYR A 70 -2.96 20.37 18.47
CA TYR A 70 -4.18 20.04 19.23
C TYR A 70 -4.03 18.81 20.14
N ILE A 71 -3.07 17.93 19.87
CA ILE A 71 -2.86 16.64 20.55
C ILE A 71 -1.35 16.41 20.72
N SER A 72 -0.86 15.81 21.81
CA SER A 72 0.59 15.58 21.96
C SER A 72 1.19 14.72 20.83
N PRO A 73 2.45 14.92 20.39
CA PRO A 73 3.08 14.17 19.29
C PRO A 73 2.95 12.65 19.38
N VAL A 74 3.10 12.07 20.58
CA VAL A 74 2.93 10.62 20.83
C VAL A 74 1.57 10.11 20.35
N TRP A 75 0.51 10.82 20.74
CA TRP A 75 -0.86 10.46 20.41
C TRP A 75 -1.16 10.67 18.93
N ALA A 76 -0.59 11.71 18.30
CA ALA A 76 -0.72 11.92 16.86
C ALA A 76 -0.10 10.76 16.07
N ILE A 77 1.16 10.41 16.36
CA ILE A 77 1.87 9.29 15.74
C ILE A 77 1.09 7.98 15.94
N PHE A 78 0.71 7.69 17.20
CA PHE A 78 -0.04 6.49 17.54
C PHE A 78 -1.36 6.38 16.76
N MET A 79 -2.13 7.46 16.66
CA MET A 79 -3.43 7.47 15.98
C MET A 79 -3.29 7.27 14.47
N PHE A 80 -2.33 7.94 13.82
CA PHE A 80 -2.10 7.78 12.38
C PHE A 80 -1.63 6.36 12.03
N ASN A 81 -0.69 5.81 12.80
CA ASN A 81 -0.18 4.47 12.55
C ASN A 81 -1.25 3.41 12.84
N THR A 82 -2.07 3.62 13.87
CA THR A 82 -3.21 2.76 14.18
C THR A 82 -4.24 2.78 13.06
N LEU A 83 -4.54 3.96 12.51
CA LEU A 83 -5.45 4.09 11.36
C LEU A 83 -4.88 3.39 10.13
N ALA A 84 -3.59 3.50 9.86
CA ALA A 84 -2.93 2.82 8.75
C ALA A 84 -3.03 1.29 8.89
N VAL A 85 -2.75 0.74 10.08
CA VAL A 85 -2.89 -0.69 10.38
C VAL A 85 -4.35 -1.14 10.31
N PHE A 86 -5.29 -0.31 10.78
CA PHE A 86 -6.72 -0.60 10.69
C PHE A 86 -7.17 -0.69 9.23
N ILE A 87 -6.79 0.28 8.38
CA ILE A 87 -7.12 0.26 6.95
C ILE A 87 -6.48 -0.95 6.26
N ALA A 88 -5.20 -1.25 6.54
CA ALA A 88 -4.50 -2.38 5.93
C ALA A 88 -5.14 -3.73 6.24
N SER A 89 -5.62 -3.91 7.47
CA SER A 89 -6.25 -5.14 7.93
C SER A 89 -7.76 -5.13 7.66
N VAL A 90 -8.52 -4.33 8.40
CA VAL A 90 -9.99 -4.26 8.36
C VAL A 90 -10.50 -3.63 7.06
N GLY A 91 -9.81 -2.60 6.57
CA GLY A 91 -10.22 -1.85 5.37
C GLY A 91 -10.34 -2.72 4.12
N THR A 92 -9.57 -3.81 4.02
CA THR A 92 -9.69 -4.78 2.92
C THR A 92 -11.09 -5.41 2.85
N GLY A 93 -11.66 -5.78 4.00
CA GLY A 93 -13.03 -6.32 4.08
C GLY A 93 -14.09 -5.26 3.82
N LEU A 94 -13.91 -4.07 4.39
CA LEU A 94 -14.83 -2.93 4.17
C LEU A 94 -14.84 -2.46 2.72
N PHE A 95 -13.72 -2.56 2.02
CA PHE A 95 -13.63 -2.15 0.62
C PHE A 95 -14.51 -2.99 -0.30
N LEU A 96 -14.78 -4.26 0.05
CA LEU A 96 -15.68 -5.12 -0.71
C LEU A 96 -17.16 -4.71 -0.58
N LEU A 97 -17.52 -3.80 0.33
CA LEU A 97 -18.86 -3.19 0.39
C LEU A 97 -19.20 -2.39 -0.88
N ILE A 98 -18.24 -2.16 -1.77
CA ILE A 98 -18.47 -1.59 -3.09
C ILE A 98 -19.23 -2.53 -4.03
N HIS A 99 -19.18 -3.87 -3.84
CA HIS A 99 -19.90 -4.82 -4.69
C HIS A 99 -21.42 -4.58 -4.73
N PRO A 100 -22.13 -4.44 -3.59
CA PRO A 100 -23.54 -4.02 -3.58
C PRO A 100 -23.80 -2.73 -4.36
N LEU A 101 -22.90 -1.74 -4.27
CA LEU A 101 -23.03 -0.47 -4.99
C LEU A 101 -22.87 -0.65 -6.50
N LEU A 102 -21.89 -1.46 -6.92
CA LEU A 102 -21.66 -1.78 -8.33
C LEU A 102 -22.85 -2.53 -8.94
N VAL A 103 -23.40 -3.52 -8.25
CA VAL A 103 -24.57 -4.27 -8.74
C VAL A 103 -25.81 -3.37 -8.81
N ARG A 104 -26.03 -2.52 -7.81
CA ARG A 104 -27.11 -1.52 -7.85
C ARG A 104 -26.92 -0.52 -8.99
N ASP A 105 -25.69 -0.15 -9.29
CA ASP A 105 -25.38 0.72 -10.42
C ASP A 105 -25.72 0.05 -11.76
N ILE A 106 -25.36 -1.23 -11.94
CA ILE A 106 -25.76 -2.01 -13.13
C ILE A 106 -27.29 -2.06 -13.26
N GLU A 107 -28.00 -2.29 -12.16
CA GLU A 107 -29.48 -2.28 -12.13
C GLU A 107 -30.04 -0.93 -12.60
N LEU A 108 -29.51 0.20 -12.12
CA LEU A 108 -29.94 1.54 -12.54
C LEU A 108 -29.73 1.79 -14.05
N ARG A 109 -28.66 1.27 -14.63
CA ARG A 109 -28.34 1.44 -16.07
C ARG A 109 -29.33 0.72 -16.98
N THR A 110 -29.94 -0.37 -16.53
CA THR A 110 -30.99 -1.07 -17.30
C THR A 110 -32.20 -0.16 -17.55
N THR A 111 -32.46 0.78 -16.63
CA THR A 111 -33.63 1.67 -16.67
C THR A 111 -33.31 3.03 -17.30
N ASN A 112 -32.07 3.51 -17.22
CA ASN A 112 -31.68 4.84 -17.69
C ASN A 112 -30.67 4.80 -18.86
N ARG A 113 -31.18 4.98 -20.08
CA ARG A 113 -30.38 4.91 -21.33
C ARG A 113 -29.30 5.98 -21.41
N ILE A 114 -29.58 7.22 -21.02
CA ILE A 114 -28.60 8.33 -21.13
C ILE A 114 -27.43 8.07 -20.20
N TYR A 115 -27.72 7.69 -18.95
CA TYR A 115 -26.70 7.32 -17.97
C TYR A 115 -25.89 6.10 -18.42
N SER A 116 -26.55 5.08 -18.98
CA SER A 116 -25.87 3.90 -19.51
C SER A 116 -24.86 4.28 -20.61
N TYR A 117 -25.23 5.13 -21.56
CA TYR A 117 -24.33 5.56 -22.63
C TYR A 117 -23.08 6.29 -22.12
N THR A 118 -23.23 7.23 -21.18
CA THR A 118 -22.09 7.97 -20.62
C THR A 118 -21.18 7.06 -19.81
N SER A 119 -21.77 6.18 -18.99
CA SER A 119 -21.01 5.22 -18.18
C SER A 119 -20.24 4.21 -19.02
N ILE A 120 -20.85 3.65 -20.09
CA ILE A 120 -20.18 2.77 -21.03
C ILE A 120 -18.96 3.47 -21.67
N GLY A 121 -19.11 4.75 -22.04
CA GLY A 121 -18.02 5.54 -22.59
C GLY A 121 -16.83 5.64 -21.61
N PHE A 122 -17.11 5.97 -20.36
CA PHE A 122 -16.10 6.06 -19.30
C PHE A 122 -15.43 4.71 -19.02
N GLU A 123 -16.20 3.62 -18.93
CA GLU A 123 -15.66 2.28 -18.71
C GLU A 123 -14.75 1.82 -19.85
N LYS A 124 -15.16 2.06 -21.10
CA LYS A 124 -14.33 1.77 -22.28
C LYS A 124 -13.03 2.56 -22.27
N MET A 125 -13.04 3.80 -21.77
CA MET A 125 -11.82 4.59 -21.57
C MET A 125 -10.87 3.96 -20.53
N LEU A 126 -11.41 3.33 -19.49
CA LEU A 126 -10.62 2.63 -18.44
C LEU A 126 -10.21 1.21 -18.82
N MET A 127 -10.82 0.59 -19.83
CA MET A 127 -10.52 -0.78 -20.23
C MET A 127 -9.07 -1.07 -20.61
N PRO A 128 -8.32 -0.18 -21.29
CA PRO A 128 -6.90 -0.40 -21.54
C PRO A 128 -6.11 -0.56 -20.24
N LEU A 129 -6.40 0.26 -19.23
CA LEU A 129 -5.78 0.17 -17.91
C LEU A 129 -6.17 -1.13 -17.21
N ASN A 130 -7.46 -1.49 -17.19
CA ASN A 130 -7.93 -2.75 -16.63
C ASN A 130 -7.25 -3.96 -17.31
N SER A 131 -7.19 -3.97 -18.65
CA SER A 131 -6.53 -5.03 -19.42
C SER A 131 -5.04 -5.14 -19.11
N PHE A 132 -4.36 -4.01 -18.91
CA PHE A 132 -2.97 -4.00 -18.48
C PHE A 132 -2.81 -4.61 -17.09
N LEU A 133 -3.64 -4.20 -16.13
CA LEU A 133 -3.62 -4.76 -14.77
C LEU A 133 -3.87 -6.27 -14.79
N GLN A 134 -4.87 -6.73 -15.54
CA GLN A 134 -5.15 -8.16 -15.69
C GLN A 134 -3.97 -8.92 -16.28
N LYS A 135 -3.26 -8.37 -17.28
CA LYS A 135 -2.02 -8.99 -17.82
C LYS A 135 -0.90 -9.07 -16.78
N VAL A 136 -0.73 -8.02 -15.98
CA VAL A 136 0.27 -8.03 -14.90
C VAL A 136 -0.07 -9.09 -13.86
N VAL A 137 -1.34 -9.18 -13.46
CA VAL A 137 -1.79 -10.18 -12.48
C VAL A 137 -1.70 -11.59 -13.04
N SER A 138 -2.12 -11.85 -14.28
CA SER A 138 -2.04 -13.17 -14.90
C SER A 138 -0.61 -13.68 -15.05
N SER A 139 0.37 -12.80 -15.20
CA SER A 139 1.79 -13.19 -15.22
C SER A 139 2.35 -13.61 -13.86
N ARG A 140 1.64 -13.29 -12.77
CA ARG A 140 2.11 -13.48 -11.38
C ARG A 140 1.24 -14.41 -10.54
N ASP A 141 0.00 -14.65 -10.96
CA ASP A 141 -0.99 -15.47 -10.26
C ASP A 141 -1.56 -16.54 -11.21
N GLN A 142 -1.20 -17.80 -10.94
CA GLN A 142 -1.65 -18.93 -11.75
C GLN A 142 -3.16 -19.16 -11.64
N ASP A 143 -3.75 -18.93 -10.46
CA ASP A 143 -5.19 -19.13 -10.23
C ASP A 143 -5.97 -18.12 -11.06
N PHE A 144 -5.51 -16.87 -11.08
CA PHE A 144 -6.08 -15.83 -11.95
C PHE A 144 -5.92 -16.15 -13.44
N SER A 145 -4.75 -16.67 -13.85
CA SER A 145 -4.50 -17.03 -15.25
C SER A 145 -5.38 -18.17 -15.75
N SER A 146 -5.86 -19.02 -14.84
CA SER A 146 -6.76 -20.15 -15.13
C SER A 146 -8.21 -19.74 -15.34
N MET A 147 -8.58 -18.48 -15.06
CA MET A 147 -9.91 -17.97 -15.37
C MET A 147 -10.09 -17.87 -16.88
N GLU A 148 -10.79 -18.85 -17.46
CA GLU A 148 -11.11 -18.85 -18.88
C GLU A 148 -12.04 -17.67 -19.22
N ARG A 149 -11.70 -16.97 -20.30
CA ARG A 149 -12.60 -16.00 -20.92
C ARG A 149 -13.56 -16.73 -21.83
N THR A 150 -14.84 -16.61 -21.53
CA THR A 150 -15.92 -17.19 -22.32
C THR A 150 -16.37 -16.18 -23.38
N VAL A 151 -16.41 -16.62 -24.64
CA VAL A 151 -16.97 -15.82 -25.73
C VAL A 151 -18.49 -15.93 -25.66
N HIS A 152 -19.12 -15.16 -24.77
CA HIS A 152 -20.57 -15.06 -24.71
C HIS A 152 -21.08 -13.82 -25.42
N GLU A 153 -22.19 -13.98 -26.16
CA GLU A 153 -22.92 -12.86 -26.74
C GLU A 153 -23.52 -12.01 -25.62
N ARG A 154 -23.29 -10.69 -25.65
CA ARG A 154 -23.84 -9.75 -24.67
C ARG A 154 -25.34 -9.49 -24.85
N ARG A 155 -25.92 -9.91 -25.97
CA ARG A 155 -27.34 -9.65 -26.28
C ARG A 155 -28.24 -10.34 -25.26
N ASP A 156 -29.28 -9.62 -24.84
CA ASP A 156 -30.27 -10.08 -23.87
C ASP A 156 -29.73 -10.38 -22.46
N THR A 157 -28.54 -9.84 -22.14
CA THR A 157 -27.94 -9.92 -20.80
C THR A 157 -27.83 -8.53 -20.16
N ILE A 158 -27.64 -8.47 -18.84
CA ILE A 158 -27.36 -7.20 -18.13
C ILE A 158 -26.05 -6.53 -18.62
N TRP A 159 -25.12 -7.30 -19.17
CA TRP A 159 -23.80 -6.82 -19.60
C TRP A 159 -23.84 -5.97 -20.87
N GLN A 160 -24.98 -5.94 -21.59
CA GLN A 160 -25.18 -5.01 -22.70
C GLN A 160 -25.16 -3.53 -22.25
N TYR A 161 -25.42 -3.28 -20.96
CA TYR A 161 -25.43 -1.95 -20.36
C TYR A 161 -24.08 -1.55 -19.74
N CYS A 162 -23.03 -2.35 -19.96
CA CYS A 162 -21.68 -2.15 -19.43
C CYS A 162 -20.64 -2.06 -20.54
N GLY A 163 -19.58 -1.28 -20.31
CA GLY A 163 -18.39 -1.24 -21.17
C GLY A 163 -17.60 -2.54 -21.14
N TYR A 164 -17.78 -3.35 -20.09
CA TYR A 164 -17.11 -4.62 -19.82
C TYR A 164 -18.07 -5.81 -19.87
N GLY A 165 -17.52 -7.02 -20.00
CA GLY A 165 -18.28 -8.27 -19.95
C GLY A 165 -18.29 -8.91 -18.55
N LYS A 166 -19.00 -10.03 -18.42
CA LYS A 166 -19.05 -10.80 -17.17
C LYS A 166 -17.68 -11.26 -16.70
N ASP A 167 -16.85 -11.75 -17.63
CA ASP A 167 -15.50 -12.23 -17.29
C ASP A 167 -14.61 -11.10 -16.81
N ASP A 168 -14.70 -9.91 -17.42
CA ASP A 168 -13.97 -8.72 -16.97
C ASP A 168 -14.39 -8.32 -15.56
N TYR A 169 -15.70 -8.39 -15.24
CA TYR A 169 -16.22 -8.11 -13.90
C TYR A 169 -15.76 -9.16 -12.89
N ARG A 170 -15.78 -10.45 -13.24
CA ARG A 170 -15.27 -11.54 -12.39
C ARG A 170 -13.78 -11.38 -12.10
N MET A 171 -12.99 -11.07 -13.13
CA MET A 171 -11.56 -10.79 -12.97
C MET A 171 -11.33 -9.55 -12.11
N PHE A 172 -12.13 -8.50 -12.29
CA PHE A 172 -12.09 -7.31 -11.42
C PHE A 172 -12.43 -7.65 -9.97
N ALA A 173 -13.50 -8.41 -9.73
CA ALA A 173 -13.92 -8.87 -8.41
C ALA A 173 -12.82 -9.68 -7.71
N TYR A 174 -12.12 -10.55 -8.45
CA TYR A 174 -10.97 -11.30 -7.94
C TYR A 174 -9.82 -10.38 -7.49
N MET A 175 -9.52 -9.33 -8.25
CA MET A 175 -8.41 -8.40 -7.95
C MET A 175 -8.78 -7.40 -6.84
N LEU A 176 -10.05 -7.04 -6.71
CA LEU A 176 -10.54 -5.99 -5.83
C LEU A 176 -10.07 -6.10 -4.36
N PRO A 177 -10.14 -7.26 -3.69
CA PRO A 177 -9.69 -7.33 -2.29
C PRO A 177 -8.17 -7.16 -2.15
N TYR A 178 -7.39 -7.27 -3.23
CA TYR A 178 -5.94 -7.02 -3.16
C TYR A 178 -5.60 -5.52 -3.18
N THR A 179 -6.53 -4.65 -3.59
CA THR A 179 -6.26 -3.23 -3.79
C THR A 179 -5.75 -2.56 -2.51
N VAL A 180 -6.43 -2.76 -1.38
CA VAL A 180 -6.06 -2.13 -0.10
C VAL A 180 -4.68 -2.58 0.39
N PRO A 181 -4.37 -3.89 0.55
CA PRO A 181 -3.05 -4.30 1.03
C PRO A 181 -1.93 -3.92 0.06
N ILE A 182 -2.15 -3.98 -1.26
CA ILE A 182 -1.17 -3.50 -2.24
C ILE A 182 -0.93 -2.01 -2.06
N MET A 183 -1.99 -1.20 -2.00
CA MET A 183 -1.88 0.26 -1.91
C MET A 183 -1.14 0.68 -0.64
N ILE A 184 -1.49 0.10 0.52
CA ILE A 184 -0.81 0.45 1.78
C ILE A 184 0.67 0.08 1.73
N LEU A 185 1.03 -1.12 1.30
CA LEU A 185 2.42 -1.55 1.23
C LEU A 185 3.22 -0.74 0.19
N ALA A 186 2.60 -0.46 -0.95
CA ALA A 186 3.23 0.32 -2.01
C ALA A 186 3.47 1.76 -1.56
N VAL A 187 2.48 2.44 -1.00
CA VAL A 187 2.61 3.84 -0.54
C VAL A 187 3.67 3.95 0.56
N ASN A 188 3.65 3.07 1.57
CA ASN A 188 4.65 3.10 2.64
C ASN A 188 6.06 2.77 2.13
N GLY A 189 6.18 1.79 1.23
CA GLY A 189 7.45 1.46 0.59
C GLY A 189 7.98 2.64 -0.24
N LEU A 190 7.12 3.25 -1.06
CA LEU A 190 7.48 4.41 -1.88
C LEU A 190 7.95 5.59 -1.03
N LEU A 191 7.22 5.93 0.04
CA LEU A 191 7.60 7.01 0.96
C LEU A 191 8.97 6.75 1.61
N MET A 192 9.20 5.52 2.10
CA MET A 192 10.49 5.13 2.67
C MET A 192 11.63 5.21 1.65
N GLY A 193 11.39 4.79 0.41
CA GLY A 193 12.37 4.87 -0.68
C GLY A 193 12.72 6.30 -1.07
N ILE A 194 11.71 7.18 -1.17
CA ILE A 194 11.89 8.62 -1.44
C ILE A 194 12.69 9.26 -0.31
N LEU A 195 12.34 8.98 0.95
CA LEU A 195 13.03 9.54 2.11
C LEU A 195 14.50 9.10 2.15
N LEU A 196 14.77 7.81 1.95
CA LEU A 196 16.14 7.30 1.88
C LEU A 196 16.94 7.94 0.75
N ALA A 197 16.33 8.10 -0.44
CA ALA A 197 16.97 8.79 -1.56
C ALA A 197 17.34 10.24 -1.19
N PHE A 198 16.44 10.96 -0.52
CA PHE A 198 16.67 12.31 -0.05
C PHE A 198 17.86 12.40 0.91
N PHE A 199 17.97 11.49 1.88
CA PHE A 199 19.11 11.46 2.80
C PHE A 199 20.43 11.18 2.08
N ILE A 200 20.46 10.19 1.18
CA ILE A 200 21.66 9.84 0.39
C ILE A 200 22.13 11.03 -0.44
N PHE A 201 21.20 11.66 -1.17
CA PHE A 201 21.51 12.74 -2.11
C PHE A 201 21.93 14.03 -1.39
N ASN A 202 21.22 14.45 -0.34
CA ASN A 202 21.65 15.60 0.44
C ASN A 202 22.95 15.34 1.18
N GLY A 203 23.16 14.11 1.65
CA GLY A 203 24.43 13.72 2.26
C GLY A 203 25.59 13.86 1.27
N ALA A 204 25.41 13.39 0.04
CA ALA A 204 26.38 13.56 -1.03
C ALA A 204 26.70 15.03 -1.28
N MET A 205 25.67 15.88 -1.39
CA MET A 205 25.82 17.31 -1.67
C MET A 205 26.51 18.07 -0.53
N THR A 206 26.09 17.85 0.72
CA THR A 206 26.72 18.47 1.89
C THR A 206 28.16 18.01 2.04
N GLY A 207 28.42 16.71 1.85
CA GLY A 207 29.77 16.16 1.86
C GLY A 207 30.67 16.80 0.80
N PHE A 208 30.16 16.96 -0.43
CA PHE A 208 30.87 17.65 -1.50
C PHE A 208 31.20 19.10 -1.17
N GLN A 209 30.25 19.85 -0.60
CA GLN A 209 30.46 21.24 -0.21
C GLN A 209 31.52 21.40 0.88
N LEU A 210 31.59 20.46 1.82
CA LEU A 210 32.52 20.54 2.95
C LEU A 210 33.92 20.00 2.65
N PHE A 211 34.05 18.92 1.85
CA PHE A 211 35.32 18.21 1.66
C PHE A 211 35.65 17.90 0.19
N GLY A 212 34.96 18.53 -0.77
CA GLY A 212 35.13 18.27 -2.20
C GLY A 212 34.69 16.85 -2.61
N GLU A 213 35.20 16.33 -3.73
CA GLU A 213 34.80 15.02 -4.26
C GLU A 213 34.97 13.86 -3.26
N LYS A 214 36.01 13.92 -2.42
CA LYS A 214 36.26 12.91 -1.37
C LYS A 214 35.20 12.92 -0.27
N GLY A 215 34.50 14.05 -0.10
CA GLY A 215 33.42 14.22 0.86
C GLY A 215 32.09 13.59 0.46
N ILE A 216 31.88 13.28 -0.83
CA ILE A 216 30.62 12.73 -1.33
C ILE A 216 30.25 11.43 -0.61
N ALA A 217 31.16 10.46 -0.61
CA ALA A 217 30.92 9.16 0.01
C ALA A 217 30.75 9.28 1.53
N VAL A 218 31.51 10.17 2.17
CA VAL A 218 31.46 10.39 3.61
C VAL A 218 30.15 11.04 4.03
N GLY A 219 29.72 12.10 3.33
CA GLY A 219 28.47 12.78 3.60
C GLY A 219 27.25 11.90 3.32
N SER A 220 27.25 11.12 2.24
CA SER A 220 26.20 10.12 1.99
C SER A 220 26.12 9.08 3.10
N LEU A 221 27.26 8.51 3.51
CA LEU A 221 27.29 7.50 4.57
C LEU A 221 26.81 8.08 5.91
N TYR A 222 27.25 9.28 6.26
CA TYR A 222 26.83 10.00 7.46
C TYR A 222 25.30 10.16 7.51
N ASN A 223 24.69 10.66 6.44
CA ASN A 223 23.24 10.84 6.38
C ASN A 223 22.46 9.52 6.33
N VAL A 224 23.01 8.48 5.70
CA VAL A 224 22.42 7.13 5.74
C VAL A 224 22.43 6.58 7.17
N ILE A 225 23.53 6.74 7.89
CA ILE A 225 23.62 6.33 9.30
C ILE A 225 22.61 7.11 10.14
N TYR A 226 22.56 8.44 9.97
CA TYR A 226 21.58 9.29 10.65
C TYR A 226 20.13 8.83 10.37
N PHE A 227 19.80 8.53 9.11
CA PHE A 227 18.49 8.01 8.72
C PHE A 227 18.15 6.72 9.44
N PHE A 228 19.06 5.74 9.45
CA PHE A 228 18.82 4.48 10.14
C PHE A 228 18.67 4.67 11.64
N ILE A 229 19.49 5.48 12.30
CA ILE A 229 19.37 5.70 13.76
C ILE A 229 18.09 6.46 14.10
N SER A 230 17.65 7.37 13.22
CA SER A 230 16.42 8.11 13.39
C SER A 230 15.17 7.26 13.20
N ILE A 231 15.24 6.14 12.48
CA ILE A 231 14.08 5.29 12.15
C ILE A 231 14.08 3.97 12.93
N VAL A 232 15.22 3.28 13.03
CA VAL A 232 15.33 1.93 13.61
C VAL A 232 14.71 1.81 15.00
N PRO A 233 14.87 2.76 15.95
CA PRO A 233 14.35 2.62 17.31
C PRO A 233 12.85 2.31 17.37
N HIS A 234 12.03 3.02 16.60
CA HIS A 234 10.58 2.78 16.53
C HIS A 234 10.20 1.90 15.33
N GLY A 235 10.92 2.03 14.21
CA GLY A 235 10.67 1.31 12.96
C GLY A 235 10.82 -0.21 13.05
N ILE A 236 11.64 -0.73 13.97
CA ILE A 236 11.74 -2.18 14.23
C ILE A 236 10.43 -2.77 14.79
N ILE A 237 9.54 -1.93 15.32
CA ILE A 237 8.23 -2.32 15.84
C ILE A 237 7.13 -1.95 14.84
N GLU A 238 7.17 -0.73 14.31
CA GLU A 238 6.15 -0.21 13.40
C GLU A 238 6.10 -0.95 12.07
N ILE A 239 7.25 -1.19 11.43
CA ILE A 239 7.30 -1.85 10.12
C ILE A 239 6.71 -3.27 10.22
N PRO A 240 7.09 -4.12 11.20
CA PRO A 240 6.42 -5.40 11.40
C PRO A 240 4.91 -5.30 11.66
N ALA A 241 4.44 -4.31 12.42
CA ALA A 241 3.01 -4.12 12.65
C ALA A 241 2.26 -3.85 11.33
N ILE A 242 2.77 -2.97 10.48
CA ILE A 242 2.20 -2.69 9.16
C ILE A 242 2.24 -3.93 8.26
N LEU A 243 3.36 -4.66 8.24
CA LEU A 243 3.51 -5.89 7.44
C LEU A 243 2.51 -6.98 7.89
N ILE A 244 2.32 -7.18 9.19
CA ILE A 244 1.34 -8.12 9.74
C ILE A 244 -0.08 -7.68 9.37
N ALA A 245 -0.38 -6.39 9.47
CA ALA A 245 -1.69 -5.83 9.12
C ALA A 245 -2.03 -6.08 7.63
N ALA A 246 -1.08 -5.78 6.74
CA ALA A 246 -1.24 -6.02 5.32
C ALA A 246 -1.28 -7.53 4.98
N SER A 247 -0.59 -8.37 5.75
CA SER A 247 -0.66 -9.83 5.62
C SER A 247 -2.05 -10.35 5.99
N ALA A 248 -2.70 -9.76 7.00
CA ALA A 248 -4.09 -10.07 7.35
C ALA A 248 -5.04 -9.73 6.19
N GLY A 249 -4.92 -8.51 5.63
CA GLY A 249 -5.69 -8.09 4.46
C GLY A 249 -5.42 -8.99 3.25
N ARG A 250 -4.16 -9.32 2.98
CA ARG A 250 -3.75 -10.24 1.90
C ARG A 250 -4.35 -11.64 2.06
N ARG A 251 -4.37 -12.18 3.28
CA ARG A 251 -4.95 -13.49 3.59
C ARG A 251 -6.45 -13.50 3.32
N PHE A 252 -7.14 -12.45 3.74
CA PHE A 252 -8.57 -12.28 3.44
C PHE A 252 -8.80 -12.17 1.93
N ALA A 253 -7.97 -11.40 1.22
CA ALA A 253 -8.03 -11.30 -0.23
C ALA A 253 -7.84 -12.65 -0.92
N CYS A 254 -6.88 -13.48 -0.49
CA CYS A 254 -6.75 -14.86 -0.97
C CYS A 254 -8.05 -15.65 -0.81
N ILE A 255 -8.62 -15.65 0.40
CA ILE A 255 -9.81 -16.44 0.71
C ILE A 255 -10.99 -15.99 -0.16
N ASN A 256 -11.24 -14.69 -0.24
CA ASN A 256 -12.36 -14.16 -1.01
C ASN A 256 -12.18 -14.37 -2.52
N SER A 257 -10.97 -14.19 -3.04
CA SER A 257 -10.68 -14.38 -4.45
C SER A 257 -10.73 -15.86 -4.86
N HIS A 258 -10.33 -16.79 -3.99
CA HIS A 258 -10.54 -18.22 -4.19
C HIS A 258 -12.03 -18.59 -4.14
N GLU A 259 -12.82 -17.96 -3.29
CA GLU A 259 -14.28 -18.17 -3.28
C GLU A 259 -14.94 -17.78 -4.60
N ILE A 260 -14.46 -16.72 -5.28
CA ILE A 260 -14.93 -16.34 -6.62
C ILE A 260 -14.59 -17.39 -7.69
N ILE A 261 -13.45 -18.07 -7.55
CA ILE A 261 -13.06 -19.18 -8.44
C ILE A 261 -13.90 -20.41 -8.12
N ASP A 262 -13.80 -20.89 -6.89
CA ASP A 262 -14.33 -22.19 -6.44
C ASP A 262 -15.85 -22.28 -6.51
N ARG A 263 -16.55 -21.15 -6.34
CA ARG A 263 -18.02 -21.08 -6.43
C ARG A 263 -18.52 -20.45 -7.72
N GLU A 264 -17.64 -20.19 -8.68
CA GLU A 264 -18.01 -19.65 -9.99
C GLU A 264 -18.84 -18.35 -9.92
N LEU A 265 -18.52 -17.50 -8.93
CA LEU A 265 -19.27 -16.27 -8.69
C LEU A 265 -19.13 -15.27 -9.85
N PHE A 266 -20.17 -14.45 -10.02
CA PHE A 266 -20.26 -13.35 -10.99
C PHE A 266 -20.26 -13.77 -12.46
N LEU A 267 -20.71 -14.99 -12.76
CA LEU A 267 -20.92 -15.48 -14.13
C LEU A 267 -22.38 -15.37 -14.62
N GLY A 268 -23.29 -14.94 -13.76
CA GLY A 268 -24.72 -14.81 -14.08
C GLY A 268 -25.03 -13.65 -15.02
N ASP A 269 -26.11 -13.80 -15.79
CA ASP A 269 -26.56 -12.80 -16.78
C ASP A 269 -27.75 -11.94 -16.29
N THR A 270 -28.17 -12.12 -15.03
CA THR A 270 -29.29 -11.40 -14.39
C THR A 270 -28.86 -10.65 -13.13
N ILE A 271 -29.58 -9.57 -12.78
CA ILE A 271 -29.31 -8.78 -11.57
C ILE A 271 -29.50 -9.63 -10.31
N GLU A 272 -30.49 -10.51 -10.29
CA GLU A 272 -30.80 -11.41 -9.18
C GLU A 272 -29.64 -12.37 -8.90
N SER A 273 -29.02 -12.90 -9.96
CA SER A 273 -27.82 -13.75 -9.83
C SER A 273 -26.67 -12.98 -9.20
N LEU A 274 -26.38 -11.76 -9.69
CA LEU A 274 -25.33 -10.93 -9.10
C LEU A 274 -25.62 -10.55 -7.65
N LYS A 275 -26.88 -10.24 -7.29
CA LYS A 275 -27.27 -9.96 -5.90
C LYS A 275 -27.03 -11.18 -5.00
N SER A 276 -27.31 -12.39 -5.49
CA SER A 276 -27.00 -13.64 -4.79
C SER A 276 -25.49 -13.82 -4.57
N ASP A 277 -24.68 -13.60 -5.61
CA ASP A 277 -23.22 -13.70 -5.52
C ASP A 277 -22.63 -12.66 -4.55
N VAL A 278 -23.13 -11.43 -4.60
CA VAL A 278 -22.77 -10.38 -3.64
C VAL A 278 -23.14 -10.80 -2.22
N SER A 279 -24.30 -11.40 -1.99
CA SER A 279 -24.69 -11.87 -0.65
C SER A 279 -23.70 -12.90 -0.10
N THR A 280 -23.17 -13.77 -0.96
CA THR A 280 -22.13 -14.75 -0.63
C THR A 280 -20.83 -14.06 -0.24
N VAL A 281 -20.36 -13.10 -1.06
CA VAL A 281 -19.16 -12.30 -0.75
C VAL A 281 -19.33 -11.52 0.56
N MET A 282 -20.50 -10.94 0.80
CA MET A 282 -20.81 -10.20 2.03
C MET A 282 -20.86 -11.11 3.26
N ALA A 283 -21.27 -12.37 3.13
CA ALA A 283 -21.19 -13.35 4.21
C ALA A 283 -19.73 -13.59 4.63
N SER A 284 -18.83 -13.76 3.66
CA SER A 284 -17.39 -13.93 3.91
C SER A 284 -16.74 -12.66 4.50
N VAL A 285 -17.13 -11.47 4.02
CA VAL A 285 -16.72 -10.20 4.64
C VAL A 285 -17.17 -10.14 6.09
N LYS A 286 -18.43 -10.49 6.38
CA LYS A 286 -18.97 -10.47 7.74
C LYS A 286 -18.24 -11.46 8.65
N GLU A 287 -17.94 -12.66 8.17
CA GLU A 287 -17.17 -13.65 8.92
C GLU A 287 -15.75 -13.13 9.24
N TYR A 288 -15.09 -12.53 8.24
CA TYR A 288 -13.78 -11.92 8.40
C TYR A 288 -13.79 -10.79 9.44
N LEU A 289 -14.70 -9.82 9.29
CA LEU A 289 -14.79 -8.66 10.16
C LEU A 289 -15.21 -9.02 11.60
N ASN A 290 -15.90 -10.14 11.81
CA ASN A 290 -16.24 -10.63 13.14
C ASN A 290 -15.24 -11.66 13.68
N SER A 291 -14.15 -11.94 12.96
CA SER A 291 -13.17 -12.93 13.36
C SER A 291 -12.44 -12.51 14.63
N ARG A 292 -12.48 -13.37 15.65
CA ARG A 292 -11.70 -13.17 16.88
C ARG A 292 -10.20 -13.07 16.60
N TYR A 293 -9.70 -13.77 15.59
CA TYR A 293 -8.29 -13.73 15.23
C TYR A 293 -7.88 -12.36 14.68
N LEU A 294 -8.70 -11.76 13.82
CA LEU A 294 -8.46 -10.41 13.29
C LEU A 294 -8.34 -9.40 14.44
N TRP A 295 -9.33 -9.35 15.32
CA TRP A 295 -9.35 -8.37 16.42
C TRP A 295 -8.26 -8.61 17.46
N LYS A 296 -7.91 -9.88 17.76
CA LYS A 296 -6.76 -10.18 18.62
C LYS A 296 -5.45 -9.71 17.99
N THR A 297 -5.25 -9.95 16.69
CA THR A 297 -4.06 -9.51 15.98
C THR A 297 -4.00 -7.98 15.93
N PHE A 298 -5.13 -7.32 15.66
CA PHE A 298 -5.25 -5.87 15.66
C PHE A 298 -4.92 -5.25 17.02
N ALA A 299 -5.42 -5.82 18.12
CA ALA A 299 -5.10 -5.35 19.47
C ALA A 299 -3.60 -5.46 19.78
N VAL A 300 -2.94 -6.54 19.38
CA VAL A 300 -1.48 -6.70 19.53
C VAL A 300 -0.75 -5.63 18.71
N MET A 301 -1.17 -5.38 17.47
CA MET A 301 -0.56 -4.33 16.63
C MET A 301 -0.75 -2.94 17.24
N MET A 302 -1.92 -2.62 17.79
CA MET A 302 -2.12 -1.34 18.49
C MET A 302 -1.17 -1.18 19.68
N LEU A 303 -0.99 -2.23 20.49
CA LEU A 303 -0.04 -2.17 21.61
C LEU A 303 1.39 -1.94 21.11
N MET A 304 1.80 -2.63 20.05
CA MET A 304 3.10 -2.44 19.41
C MET A 304 3.28 -0.99 18.92
N LEU A 305 2.27 -0.42 18.26
CA LEU A 305 2.32 0.95 17.76
C LEU A 305 2.35 2.00 18.86
N LEU A 306 1.69 1.76 20.00
CA LEU A 306 1.78 2.64 21.15
C LEU A 306 3.21 2.68 21.71
N VAL A 307 3.85 1.51 21.81
CA VAL A 307 5.26 1.42 22.23
C VAL A 307 6.17 2.11 21.20
N ALA A 308 5.94 1.90 19.90
CA ALA A 308 6.70 2.55 18.85
C ALA A 308 6.58 4.09 18.92
N ALA A 309 5.37 4.63 19.06
CA ALA A 309 5.13 6.06 19.17
C ALA A 309 5.79 6.70 20.41
N TYR A 310 5.81 5.97 21.53
CA TYR A 310 6.53 6.39 22.73
C TYR A 310 8.05 6.45 22.49
N ILE A 311 8.62 5.41 21.87
CA ILE A 311 10.04 5.36 21.52
C ILE A 311 10.40 6.48 20.53
N GLU A 312 9.56 6.72 19.52
CA GLU A 312 9.76 7.80 18.55
C GLU A 312 9.83 9.16 19.24
N THR A 313 8.87 9.45 20.11
CA THR A 313 8.76 10.77 20.71
C THR A 313 9.80 11.04 21.79
N TYR A 314 10.09 10.06 22.66
CA TYR A 314 10.88 10.30 23.87
C TYR A 314 12.29 9.70 23.84
N VAL A 315 12.52 8.66 23.04
CA VAL A 315 13.77 7.87 23.11
C VAL A 315 14.64 8.10 21.88
N THR A 316 14.03 8.25 20.70
CA THR A 316 14.74 8.29 19.42
C THR A 316 15.72 9.45 19.36
N LEU A 317 15.33 10.65 19.80
CA LEU A 317 16.21 11.81 19.80
C LEU A 317 17.44 11.61 20.71
N GLU A 318 17.27 10.96 21.88
CA GLU A 318 18.39 10.69 22.78
C GLU A 318 19.37 9.68 22.17
N ILE A 319 18.86 8.63 21.50
CA ILE A 319 19.68 7.65 20.78
C ILE A 319 20.45 8.35 19.65
N VAL A 320 19.77 9.16 18.83
CA VAL A 320 20.38 9.93 17.74
C VAL A 320 21.52 10.78 18.29
N ASN A 321 21.27 11.59 19.33
CA ASN A 321 22.29 12.46 19.91
C ASN A 321 23.52 11.69 20.40
N ARG A 322 23.33 10.56 21.09
CA ARG A 322 24.45 9.76 21.60
C ARG A 322 25.29 9.12 20.48
N VAL A 323 24.62 8.56 19.47
CA VAL A 323 25.33 7.86 18.38
C VAL A 323 26.01 8.86 17.44
N MET A 324 25.34 9.98 17.11
CA MET A 324 25.92 11.02 16.26
C MET A 324 27.13 11.68 16.93
N HIS A 325 27.08 11.95 18.25
CA HIS A 325 28.25 12.47 18.97
C HIS A 325 29.47 11.53 18.87
N PHE A 326 29.28 10.21 18.87
CA PHE A 326 30.36 9.25 18.68
C PHE A 326 30.92 9.27 17.25
N ILE A 327 30.04 9.40 16.25
CA ILE A 327 30.43 9.48 14.83
C ILE A 327 31.17 10.79 14.54
N ASP A 328 30.69 11.91 15.07
CA ASP A 328 31.30 13.24 14.92
C ASP A 328 32.72 13.26 15.48
N ALA A 329 32.92 12.65 16.65
CA ALA A 329 34.24 12.49 17.24
C ALA A 329 35.20 11.69 16.34
N GLY A 330 34.70 10.66 15.65
CA GLY A 330 35.47 9.85 14.70
C GLY A 330 35.81 10.60 13.40
N ILE A 331 34.86 11.36 12.84
CA ILE A 331 35.07 12.14 11.60
C ILE A 331 36.09 13.26 11.84
N ASN A 332 35.97 13.98 12.95
CA ASN A 332 36.92 15.05 13.30
C ASN A 332 38.35 14.52 13.47
N ALA A 333 38.53 13.30 13.96
CA ALA A 333 39.85 12.67 14.09
C ALA A 333 40.47 12.21 12.75
N TYR A 334 39.67 12.07 11.68
CA TYR A 334 40.13 11.59 10.37
C TYR A 334 40.42 12.72 9.37
N PHE A 335 39.79 13.89 9.55
CA PHE A 335 39.88 15.04 8.64
C PHE A 335 40.65 16.25 9.19
N ILE A 336 41.13 16.18 10.44
CA ILE A 336 42.11 17.11 11.05
C ILE A 336 43.47 16.43 11.07
#